data_AF-A0A537STC1-F1
#
_entry.id   AF-A0A537STC1-F1
#
_cell.length_a   1.000
_cell.length_b   1.000
_cell.length_c   1.000
_cell.angle_alpha   90.00
_cell.angle_beta   90.00
_cell.angle_gamma   90.00
#
_symmetry.space_group_name_H-M   'P 1'
#
loop_
_entity.id
_entity.type
_entity.pdbx_description
1 polymer ?
#
loop_
_entity_poly.entity_id
_entity_poly.type
_entity_poly.pdbx_seq_one_letter_code
_entity_poly.pdbx_strand_id
1 'polypeptide(L)'
;WINGRKRFQGGLRADIPVVEQDGVRLKFNPFAKISREQIEAIYSNAKLPPHPLTAKGFLSVGCMPCTSRTSAGEDARAGRWRGTAKTECGIHTTKTS
;
A
#
# COMPACT_ATOMS: atom_id res chain seq x y z
N TRP A 1 -0.72 -14.91 7.03
CA TRP A 1 -1.70 -13.97 6.45
C TRP A 1 -1.09 -13.26 5.26
N ILE A 2 -1.91 -12.88 4.28
CA ILE A 2 -1.47 -12.27 3.02
C ILE A 2 -1.83 -10.78 3.04
N ASN A 3 -1.00 -9.94 2.42
CA ASN A 3 -1.30 -8.51 2.27
C ASN A 3 -0.81 -7.94 0.93
N GLY A 4 -1.22 -6.71 0.64
CA GLY A 4 -0.95 -6.03 -0.63
C GLY A 4 0.18 -4.99 -0.61
N ARG A 5 1.10 -5.01 0.37
CA ARG A 5 2.26 -4.10 0.39
C ARG A 5 3.21 -4.39 -0.77
N LYS A 6 3.73 -3.33 -1.38
CA LYS A 6 4.58 -3.36 -2.58
C LYS A 6 5.76 -2.42 -2.38
N ARG A 7 6.95 -2.79 -2.85
CA ARG A 7 8.17 -1.99 -2.62
C ARG A 7 8.13 -0.62 -3.29
N PHE A 8 7.53 -0.52 -4.48
CA PHE A 8 7.36 0.76 -5.18
C PHE A 8 6.44 1.76 -4.45
N GLN A 9 5.77 1.35 -3.37
CA GLN A 9 5.03 2.27 -2.50
C GLN A 9 5.94 3.06 -1.54
N GLY A 10 7.26 2.87 -1.64
CA GLY A 10 8.28 3.71 -1.02
C GLY A 10 8.33 3.65 0.50
N GLY A 11 9.14 4.56 1.07
CA GLY A 11 9.38 4.66 2.51
C GLY A 11 9.85 3.34 3.12
N LEU A 12 9.28 2.99 4.26
CA LEU A 12 9.57 1.72 4.96
C LEU A 12 9.18 0.46 4.17
N ARG A 13 8.48 0.59 3.03
CA ARG A 13 8.09 -0.54 2.20
C ARG A 13 9.15 -0.91 1.16
N ALA A 14 10.13 -0.05 0.89
CA ALA A 14 11.10 -0.25 -0.20
C ALA A 14 11.86 -1.58 -0.10
N ASP A 15 12.09 -2.07 1.12
CA ASP A 15 12.91 -3.26 1.38
C ASP A 15 12.15 -4.42 2.04
N ILE A 16 10.80 -4.38 2.06
CA ILE A 16 10.03 -5.44 2.72
C ILE A 16 10.34 -6.82 2.10
N PRO A 17 10.54 -7.87 2.91
CA PRO A 17 10.76 -9.21 2.39
C PRO A 17 9.44 -9.84 1.92
N VAL A 18 9.54 -10.90 1.13
CA VAL A 18 8.35 -11.62 0.63
C VAL A 18 7.62 -12.33 1.79
N VAL A 19 8.36 -12.78 2.80
CA VAL A 19 7.85 -13.42 4.01
C VAL A 19 8.41 -12.71 5.23
N GLU A 20 7.55 -12.34 6.16
CA GLU A 20 7.87 -11.72 7.45
C GLU A 20 7.32 -12.57 8.58
N GLN A 21 8.04 -12.61 9.71
CA GLN A 21 7.49 -13.13 10.95
C GLN A 21 6.67 -12.04 11.64
N ASP A 22 5.46 -12.40 12.06
CA ASP A 22 4.51 -11.53 12.74
C ASP A 22 3.99 -12.25 14.00
N GLY A 23 4.83 -12.22 15.05
CA GLY A 23 4.62 -13.01 16.26
C GLY A 23 4.51 -14.51 15.96
N VAL A 24 3.38 -15.12 16.30
CA VAL A 24 3.10 -16.55 16.03
C VAL A 24 2.68 -16.83 14.58
N ARG A 25 2.44 -15.78 13.77
CA ARG A 25 1.98 -15.89 12.38
C ARG A 25 3.08 -15.53 11.40
N LEU A 26 2.96 -16.05 10.18
CA LEU A 26 3.74 -15.57 9.03
C LEU A 26 2.92 -14.57 8.24
N LYS A 27 3.57 -13.53 7.72
CA LYS A 27 3.01 -12.50 6.86
C LYS A 27 3.64 -12.57 5.48
N PHE A 28 2.81 -12.77 4.47
CA PHE A 28 3.24 -12.92 3.08
C PHE A 28 2.90 -11.66 2.28
N ASN A 29 3.91 -11.09 1.62
CA ASN A 29 3.80 -9.95 0.71
C ASN A 29 4.03 -10.43 -0.73
N PRO A 30 3.06 -11.11 -1.37
CA PRO A 30 3.25 -11.70 -2.71
C PRO A 30 3.62 -10.66 -3.77
N PHE A 31 3.17 -9.40 -3.58
CA PHE A 31 3.45 -8.30 -4.49
C PHE A 31 4.71 -7.49 -4.14
N ALA A 32 5.53 -7.92 -3.17
CA ALA A 32 6.69 -7.14 -2.73
C ALA A 32 7.60 -6.71 -3.89
N LYS A 33 7.92 -7.63 -4.81
CA LYS A 33 8.82 -7.40 -5.94
C LYS A 33 8.11 -6.97 -7.24
N ILE A 34 6.78 -6.87 -7.23
CA ILE A 34 6.00 -6.56 -8.44
C ILE A 34 6.03 -5.04 -8.67
N SER A 35 6.31 -4.63 -9.90
CA SER A 35 6.33 -3.23 -10.35
C SER A 35 4.93 -2.62 -10.47
N ARG A 36 4.85 -1.31 -10.67
CA ARG A 36 3.57 -0.61 -10.82
C ARG A 36 2.87 -1.06 -12.11
N GLU A 37 3.63 -1.15 -13.18
CA GLU A 37 3.21 -1.51 -14.53
C GLU A 37 2.68 -2.95 -14.55
N GLN A 38 3.31 -3.86 -13.80
CA GLN A 38 2.81 -5.23 -13.65
C GLN A 38 1.48 -5.29 -12.90
N ILE A 39 1.27 -4.45 -11.87
CA ILE A 39 -0.03 -4.37 -11.19
C ILE A 39 -1.10 -3.84 -12.15
N GLU A 40 -0.80 -2.79 -12.91
CA GLU A 40 -1.72 -2.23 -13.91
C GLU A 40 -2.08 -3.27 -14.99
N ALA A 41 -1.09 -4.04 -15.46
CA ALA A 41 -1.32 -5.15 -16.38
C ALA A 41 -2.21 -6.24 -15.78
N ILE A 42 -2.02 -6.60 -14.49
CA ILE A 42 -2.89 -7.56 -13.80
C ILE A 42 -4.34 -7.05 -13.76
N TYR A 43 -4.55 -5.78 -13.40
CA TYR A 43 -5.88 -5.18 -13.36
C TYR A 43 -6.56 -5.20 -14.73
N SER A 44 -5.83 -4.83 -15.78
CA SER A 44 -6.35 -4.79 -17.15
C SER A 44 -6.68 -6.19 -17.68
N ASN A 45 -5.73 -7.13 -17.57
CA ASN A 45 -5.89 -8.51 -18.07
C ASN A 45 -7.02 -9.26 -17.36
N ALA A 46 -7.17 -9.06 -16.05
CA ALA A 46 -8.22 -9.68 -15.26
C ALA A 46 -9.53 -8.88 -15.21
N LYS A 47 -9.63 -7.75 -15.93
CA LYS A 47 -10.79 -6.85 -15.96
C LYS A 47 -11.28 -6.45 -14.56
N LEU A 48 -10.34 -6.18 -13.65
CA LEU A 48 -10.66 -5.83 -12.27
C LEU A 48 -11.13 -4.36 -12.19
N PRO A 49 -12.24 -4.07 -11.48
CA PRO A 49 -12.71 -2.71 -11.34
C PRO A 49 -11.75 -1.90 -10.45
N PRO A 50 -11.41 -0.65 -10.82
CA PRO A 50 -10.67 0.24 -9.95
C PRO A 50 -11.57 0.71 -8.79
N HIS A 51 -10.95 1.14 -7.69
CA HIS A 51 -11.70 1.73 -6.60
C HIS A 51 -12.28 3.10 -7.04
N PRO A 52 -13.56 3.43 -6.76
CA PRO A 52 -14.19 4.67 -7.24
C PRO A 52 -13.46 5.95 -6.81
N LEU A 53 -12.83 5.95 -5.63
CA LEU A 53 -12.06 7.09 -5.13
C LEU A 53 -10.75 7.34 -5.90
N THR A 54 -10.21 6.35 -6.62
CA THR A 54 -9.01 6.54 -7.43
C THR A 54 -9.26 7.56 -8.53
N ALA A 55 -10.43 7.52 -9.18
CA ALA A 55 -10.85 8.52 -10.17
C ALA A 55 -11.04 9.92 -9.58
N LYS A 56 -11.22 10.02 -8.25
CA LYS A 56 -11.34 11.28 -7.51
C LYS A 56 -9.98 11.78 -6.95
N GLY A 57 -8.87 11.18 -7.36
CA GLY A 57 -7.51 11.56 -6.95
C GLY A 57 -7.00 10.91 -5.67
N PHE A 58 -7.67 9.87 -5.15
CA PHE A 58 -7.20 9.15 -3.95
C PHE A 58 -6.38 7.91 -4.37
N LEU A 59 -5.06 8.10 -4.53
CA LEU A 59 -4.14 7.02 -4.98
C LEU A 59 -3.82 5.98 -3.89
N SER A 60 -4.04 6.30 -2.61
CA SER A 60 -3.92 5.36 -1.49
C SER A 60 -5.04 5.61 -0.49
N VAL A 61 -5.93 4.63 -0.31
CA VAL A 61 -7.14 4.77 0.52
C VAL A 61 -6.91 4.15 1.90
N GLY A 62 -7.30 4.86 2.95
CA GLY A 62 -7.35 4.39 4.34
C GLY A 62 -8.61 4.88 5.04
N CYS A 63 -8.53 5.14 6.35
CA CYS A 63 -9.64 5.76 7.08
C CYS A 63 -9.91 7.18 6.55
N MET A 64 -11.19 7.59 6.57
CA MET A 64 -11.64 8.90 6.10
C MET A 64 -10.83 10.10 6.65
N PRO A 65 -10.56 10.22 7.97
CA PRO A 65 -9.82 11.38 8.49
C PRO A 65 -8.31 11.35 8.20
N CYS A 66 -7.78 10.25 7.70
CA CYS A 66 -6.34 10.05 7.49
C CYS A 66 -5.96 9.92 6.00
N THR A 67 -6.89 10.25 5.10
CA THR A 67 -6.73 10.07 3.67
C THR A 67 -7.17 11.32 2.93
N SER A 68 -6.27 11.87 2.12
CA SER A 68 -6.51 13.02 1.24
C SER A 68 -6.17 12.68 -0.20
N ARG A 69 -6.59 13.54 -1.14
CA ARG A 69 -6.18 13.44 -2.54
C ARG A 69 -4.67 13.66 -2.67
N THR A 70 -4.09 13.07 -3.70
CA THR A 70 -2.72 13.33 -4.12
C THR A 70 -2.71 14.31 -5.29
N SER A 71 -1.70 15.17 -5.32
CA SER A 71 -1.44 16.07 -6.46
C SER A 71 -0.66 15.35 -7.56
N ALA A 72 -0.63 15.91 -8.76
CA ALA A 72 0.20 15.38 -9.84
C ALA A 72 1.69 15.39 -9.43
N GLY A 73 2.39 14.27 -9.62
CA GLY A 73 3.80 14.11 -9.25
C GLY A 73 4.05 13.77 -7.77
N GLU A 74 3.04 13.80 -6.90
CA GLU A 74 3.17 13.29 -5.53
C GLU A 74 3.32 11.76 -5.51
N ASP A 75 3.99 11.25 -4.48
CA ASP A 75 4.01 9.81 -4.20
C ASP A 75 2.57 9.28 -4.01
N ALA A 76 2.32 8.04 -4.44
CA ALA A 76 1.00 7.42 -4.39
C ALA A 76 0.42 7.34 -2.96
N ARG A 77 1.27 7.32 -1.93
CA ARG A 77 0.88 7.33 -0.52
C ARG A 77 0.96 8.70 0.15
N ALA A 78 1.37 9.76 -0.54
CA ALA A 78 1.47 11.11 0.03
C ALA A 78 0.15 11.63 0.62
N GLY A 79 -0.99 11.14 0.11
CA GLY A 79 -2.31 11.45 0.65
C GLY A 79 -2.60 10.84 2.04
N ARG A 80 -1.80 9.87 2.51
CA ARG A 80 -1.95 9.20 3.81
C ARG A 80 -1.25 9.97 4.91
N TRP A 81 -1.99 10.28 5.98
CA TRP A 81 -1.45 10.98 7.16
C TRP A 81 -0.69 12.29 6.81
N ARG A 82 -1.19 13.02 5.81
CA ARG A 82 -0.64 14.30 5.35
C ARG A 82 -0.45 15.25 6.54
N GLY A 83 0.73 15.87 6.62
CA GLY A 83 1.08 16.79 7.72
C GLY A 83 1.47 16.12 9.03
N THR A 84 1.70 14.80 9.03
CA THR A 84 2.17 14.06 10.22
C THR A 84 3.46 13.30 9.92
N ALA A 85 4.19 12.89 10.97
CA ALA A 85 5.37 12.03 10.85
C ALA A 85 5.04 10.54 10.60
N LYS A 86 3.76 10.16 10.55
CA LYS A 86 3.36 8.76 10.45
C LYS A 86 3.50 8.25 9.01
N THR A 87 4.32 7.21 8.85
CA THR A 87 4.61 6.62 7.53
C THR A 87 3.97 5.23 7.32
N GLU A 88 3.61 4.53 8.40
CA GLU A 88 3.04 3.19 8.32
C GLU A 88 1.88 2.94 9.30
N CYS A 89 1.02 1.99 8.95
CA CYS A 89 -0.15 1.63 9.75
C CYS A 89 0.23 0.66 10.87
N GLY A 90 -0.45 0.77 12.03
CA GLY A 90 -0.27 -0.14 13.18
C GLY A 90 -0.45 -1.62 12.83
N ILE A 91 -1.27 -1.93 11.82
CA ILE A 91 -1.47 -3.28 11.25
C ILE A 91 -0.16 -3.91 10.72
N HIS A 92 0.89 -3.12 10.54
CA HIS A 92 2.16 -3.57 10.00
C HIS A 92 3.34 -3.38 10.95
N THR A 93 3.16 -2.64 12.04
CA THR A 93 4.24 -2.34 13.01
C THR A 93 4.05 -3.06 14.33
N THR A 94 2.81 -3.44 14.67
CA THR A 94 2.51 -4.20 15.89
C THR A 94 2.53 -5.69 15.59
N LYS A 95 3.31 -6.46 16.34
CA LYS A 95 3.32 -7.92 16.22
C LYS A 95 2.03 -8.51 16.77
N THR A 96 1.43 -9.44 16.04
CA THR A 96 0.29 -10.21 16.59
C THR A 96 0.77 -11.12 17.72
N SER A 97 0.09 -11.09 18.87
CA SER A 97 0.33 -12.01 20.00
C SER A 97 -0.06 -13.45 19.66
#